data_AF-A0A1Q5REY5-F1
#
_entry.id   AF-A0A1Q5REY5-F1
#
_cell.length_a   1.000
_cell.length_b   1.000
_cell.length_c   1.000
_cell.angle_alpha   90.00
_cell.angle_beta   90.00
_cell.angle_gamma   90.00
#
_symmetry.space_group_name_H-M   'P 1'
#
loop_
_entity.id
_entity.type
_entity.pdbx_description
1 polymer ?
#
loop_
_entity_poly.entity_id
_entity_poly.type
_entity_poly.pdbx_seq_one_letter_code
_entity_poly.pdbx_strand_id
1 'polypeptide(L)'
;MDSGEDERFDLPKGSSDCHVHIYGPYDRFPPQNVGRFSPARPFPVESLLALWNSIGVERGVIVHALGAGGENEVTLDALRRYPERLRAVAVLRHDVADRRLDELTDAGFRGCRINLLRQDGKPVFHGGMNFNDLVALAPRLAERGWHAQLWIE
;
A
#
# COMPACT_ATOMS: atom_id res chain seq x y z
N MET A 1 19.71 39.87 -12.83
CA MET A 1 19.61 38.66 -11.99
C MET A 1 18.13 38.47 -11.77
N ASP A 2 17.54 37.61 -12.57
CA ASP A 2 16.12 37.29 -12.51
C ASP A 2 15.91 36.44 -11.27
N SER A 3 15.37 37.04 -10.20
CA SER A 3 14.92 36.31 -9.03
C SER A 3 13.64 35.59 -9.42
N GLY A 4 13.78 34.49 -10.14
CA GLY A 4 12.69 33.56 -10.39
C GLY A 4 12.21 33.05 -9.05
N GLU A 5 11.22 33.74 -8.48
CA GLU A 5 10.42 33.21 -7.39
C GLU A 5 9.83 31.91 -7.92
N ASP A 6 10.28 30.82 -7.31
CA ASP A 6 9.86 29.46 -7.56
C ASP A 6 8.33 29.43 -7.37
N GLU A 7 7.56 29.62 -8.44
CA GLU A 7 6.10 29.55 -8.44
C GLU A 7 5.72 28.14 -8.02
N ARG A 8 5.56 27.96 -6.70
CA ARG A 8 5.17 26.71 -6.11
C ARG A 8 3.77 26.40 -6.62
N PHE A 9 3.68 25.37 -7.46
CA PHE A 9 2.41 24.83 -7.91
C PHE A 9 1.65 24.26 -6.72
N ASP A 10 0.61 24.98 -6.27
CA ASP A 10 -0.26 24.51 -5.21
C ASP A 10 -1.20 23.42 -5.74
N LEU A 11 -1.19 22.28 -5.06
CA LEU A 11 -2.08 21.17 -5.40
C LEU A 11 -3.54 21.53 -5.10
N PRO A 12 -4.50 21.08 -5.93
CA PRO A 12 -5.92 21.22 -5.62
C PRO A 12 -6.27 20.61 -4.26
N LYS A 13 -7.21 21.23 -3.56
CA LYS A 13 -7.73 20.71 -2.29
C LYS A 13 -8.21 19.27 -2.45
N GLY A 14 -7.82 18.41 -1.51
CA GLY A 14 -8.15 16.99 -1.52
C GLY A 14 -7.30 16.13 -2.47
N SER A 15 -6.23 16.69 -3.05
CA SER A 15 -5.22 15.94 -3.81
C SER A 15 -4.78 14.68 -3.08
N SER A 16 -4.70 13.57 -3.83
CA SER A 16 -4.47 12.24 -3.26
C SER A 16 -3.33 11.53 -3.97
N ASP A 17 -2.39 11.00 -3.19
CA ASP A 17 -1.37 10.06 -3.67
C ASP A 17 -1.97 8.65 -3.72
N CYS A 18 -2.17 8.11 -4.91
CA CYS A 18 -2.92 6.88 -5.12
C CYS A 18 -2.08 5.60 -4.98
N HIS A 19 -0.76 5.69 -4.82
CA HIS A 19 0.09 4.51 -4.69
C HIS A 19 1.40 4.83 -3.98
N VAL A 20 1.45 4.54 -2.70
CA VAL A 20 2.67 4.69 -1.90
C VAL A 20 2.94 3.48 -1.01
N HIS A 21 4.20 3.30 -0.65
CA HIS A 21 4.66 2.26 0.26
C HIS A 21 5.27 2.91 1.52
N ILE A 22 5.00 2.32 2.68
CA ILE A 22 5.65 2.67 3.94
C ILE A 22 6.41 1.46 4.48
N TYR A 23 7.47 1.72 5.23
CA TYR A 23 8.33 0.69 5.78
C TYR A 23 8.79 1.07 7.18
N GLY A 24 8.62 0.17 8.14
CA GLY A 24 9.01 0.42 9.51
C GLY A 24 8.05 1.35 10.28
N PRO A 25 8.45 1.83 11.46
CA PRO A 25 9.82 1.76 11.99
C PRO A 25 10.24 0.31 12.32
N TYR A 26 11.51 -0.04 12.10
CA TYR A 26 11.98 -1.44 12.08
C TYR A 26 12.09 -2.11 13.46
N ASP A 27 12.02 -1.33 14.53
CA ASP A 27 11.87 -1.82 15.91
C ASP A 27 10.49 -2.45 16.17
N ARG A 28 9.45 -2.00 15.44
CA ARG A 28 8.08 -2.51 15.55
C ARG A 28 7.66 -3.36 14.35
N PHE A 29 8.07 -2.95 13.15
CA PHE A 29 7.72 -3.57 11.87
C PHE A 29 8.99 -3.89 11.09
N PRO A 30 9.71 -4.97 11.46
CA PRO A 30 10.92 -5.37 10.76
C PRO A 30 10.61 -5.75 9.30
N PRO A 31 11.48 -5.40 8.34
CA PRO A 31 11.26 -5.73 6.94
C PRO A 31 11.35 -7.24 6.72
N GLN A 32 10.65 -7.75 5.71
CA GLN A 32 10.78 -9.13 5.24
C GLN A 32 11.32 -9.15 3.81
N ASN A 33 11.91 -10.28 3.40
CA ASN A 33 12.44 -10.49 2.05
C ASN A 33 13.40 -9.38 1.60
N VAL A 34 14.64 -9.44 2.13
CA VAL A 34 15.81 -8.66 1.69
C VAL A 34 16.18 -9.02 0.25
N GLY A 35 15.39 -8.52 -0.70
CA GLY A 35 15.61 -8.61 -2.14
C GLY A 35 15.85 -7.22 -2.74
N ARG A 36 15.94 -7.17 -4.07
CA ARG A 36 16.19 -5.94 -4.85
C ARG A 36 15.24 -4.77 -4.52
N PHE A 37 14.03 -5.07 -4.07
CA PHE A 37 12.98 -4.09 -3.78
C PHE A 37 12.86 -3.72 -2.29
N SER A 38 13.81 -4.17 -1.45
CA SER A 38 13.84 -3.75 -0.05
C SER A 38 14.30 -2.30 0.09
N PRO A 39 13.69 -1.51 0.99
CA PRO A 39 14.18 -0.18 1.29
C PRO A 39 15.54 -0.25 1.97
N ALA A 40 16.44 0.66 1.63
CA ALA A 40 17.72 0.80 2.33
C ALA A 40 17.57 1.36 3.76
N ARG A 41 16.47 2.05 4.05
CA ARG A 41 16.18 2.73 5.33
C ARG A 41 14.68 2.71 5.61
N PRO A 42 14.24 2.77 6.88
CA PRO A 42 12.83 2.88 7.22
C PRO A 42 12.25 4.17 6.66
N PHE A 43 10.98 4.11 6.27
CA PHE A 43 10.17 5.25 5.84
C PHE A 43 8.75 5.07 6.42
N PRO A 44 8.57 5.40 7.72
CA PRO A 44 7.31 5.17 8.42
C PRO A 44 6.24 6.19 7.98
N VAL A 45 4.99 5.95 8.38
CA VAL A 45 3.84 6.78 7.98
C VAL A 45 4.02 8.26 8.32
N GLU A 46 4.68 8.59 9.42
CA GLU A 46 4.94 9.97 9.84
C GLU A 46 5.86 10.70 8.86
N SER A 47 6.86 10.01 8.31
CA SER A 47 7.74 10.56 7.28
C SER A 47 6.98 10.81 5.98
N LEU A 48 6.07 9.90 5.62
CA LEU A 48 5.19 10.09 4.47
C LEU A 48 4.27 11.31 4.65
N LEU A 49 3.62 11.44 5.82
CA LEU A 49 2.73 12.56 6.08
C LEU A 49 3.48 13.90 6.14
N ALA A 50 4.70 13.92 6.69
CA ALA A 50 5.56 15.09 6.68
C ALA A 50 5.92 15.51 5.24
N LEU A 51 6.27 14.54 4.38
CA LEU A 51 6.50 14.79 2.96
C LEU A 51 5.24 15.35 2.29
N TRP A 52 4.10 14.68 2.42
CA TRP A 52 2.82 15.14 1.85
C TRP A 52 2.43 16.55 2.30
N ASN A 53 2.60 16.86 3.58
CA ASN A 53 2.35 18.22 4.10
C ASN A 53 3.27 19.26 3.44
N SER A 54 4.50 18.91 3.07
CA SER A 54 5.45 19.84 2.43
C SER A 54 5.17 20.13 0.95
N ILE A 55 4.37 19.26 0.31
CA ILE A 55 4.03 19.33 -1.12
C ILE A 55 2.53 19.48 -1.38
N GLY A 56 1.70 19.65 -0.35
CA GLY A 56 0.25 19.89 -0.49
C GLY A 56 -0.62 18.64 -0.75
N VAL A 57 -0.12 17.43 -0.52
CA VAL A 57 -0.94 16.19 -0.62
C VAL A 57 -1.72 16.00 0.69
N GLU A 58 -3.04 15.85 0.59
CA GLU A 58 -3.90 15.75 1.78
C GLU A 58 -4.16 14.30 2.20
N ARG A 59 -4.31 13.40 1.23
CA ARG A 59 -4.76 12.02 1.44
C ARG A 59 -3.96 11.04 0.58
N GLY A 60 -4.08 9.75 0.85
CA GLY A 60 -3.56 8.77 -0.08
C GLY A 60 -3.85 7.32 0.25
N VAL A 61 -3.33 6.46 -0.62
CA VAL A 61 -3.54 5.02 -0.60
C VAL A 61 -2.22 4.31 -0.38
N ILE A 62 -2.08 3.71 0.80
CA ILE A 62 -0.94 2.84 1.10
C ILE A 62 -1.19 1.49 0.43
N VAL A 63 -0.34 1.16 -0.53
CA VAL A 63 -0.31 -0.18 -1.10
C VAL A 63 0.66 -0.98 -0.26
N HIS A 64 0.18 -2.02 0.44
CA HIS A 64 1.07 -2.81 1.28
C HIS A 64 2.17 -3.45 0.43
N ALA A 65 3.42 -3.30 0.88
CA ALA A 65 4.58 -3.85 0.21
C ALA A 65 4.98 -5.17 0.87
N LEU A 66 5.20 -6.22 0.08
CA LEU A 66 5.73 -7.50 0.58
C LEU A 66 7.01 -7.32 1.40
N GLY A 67 7.86 -6.35 1.02
CA GLY A 67 9.09 -6.03 1.72
C GLY A 67 8.90 -5.38 3.11
N ALA A 68 7.71 -4.85 3.38
CA ALA A 68 7.38 -4.20 4.65
C ALA A 68 7.09 -5.20 5.78
N GLY A 69 7.02 -6.50 5.44
CA GLY A 69 6.83 -7.58 6.39
C GLY A 69 5.41 -7.74 6.91
N GLY A 70 5.16 -8.94 7.44
CA GLY A 70 3.91 -9.33 8.08
C GLY A 70 2.69 -9.43 7.13
N GLU A 71 1.52 -9.66 7.70
CA GLU A 71 0.22 -9.65 7.03
C GLU A 71 -0.49 -8.27 7.12
N ASN A 72 0.15 -7.24 6.56
CA ASN A 72 -0.34 -5.85 6.46
C ASN A 72 -0.26 -5.01 7.75
N GLU A 73 0.47 -5.42 8.80
CA GLU A 73 0.39 -4.82 10.13
C GLU A 73 0.87 -3.37 10.18
N VAL A 74 1.97 -3.04 9.48
CA VAL A 74 2.44 -1.65 9.41
C VAL A 74 1.41 -0.74 8.73
N THR A 75 0.73 -1.27 7.72
CA THR A 75 -0.34 -0.54 7.02
C THR A 75 -1.59 -0.43 7.91
N LEU A 76 -1.92 -1.49 8.65
CA LEU A 76 -3.04 -1.50 9.59
C LEU A 76 -2.84 -0.49 10.73
N ASP A 77 -1.62 -0.38 11.27
CA ASP A 77 -1.25 0.62 12.27
C ASP A 77 -1.42 2.05 11.71
N ALA A 78 -0.92 2.29 10.50
CA ALA A 78 -1.04 3.57 9.82
C ALA A 78 -2.51 3.98 9.63
N LEU A 79 -3.36 3.07 9.16
CA LEU A 79 -4.79 3.33 8.97
C LEU A 79 -5.51 3.68 10.27
N ARG A 80 -5.23 2.93 11.35
CA ARG A 80 -5.83 3.19 12.67
C ARG A 80 -5.46 4.56 13.22
N ARG A 81 -4.25 5.03 12.93
CA ARG A 81 -3.73 6.30 13.42
C ARG A 81 -4.17 7.50 12.58
N TYR A 82 -4.42 7.29 11.28
CA TYR A 82 -4.78 8.36 10.35
C TYR A 82 -5.98 8.00 9.44
N PRO A 83 -7.13 7.60 10.00
CA PRO A 83 -8.26 7.05 9.23
C PRO A 83 -8.92 8.07 8.30
N GLU A 84 -8.79 9.37 8.59
CA GLU A 84 -9.34 10.44 7.72
C GLU A 84 -8.45 10.74 6.51
N ARG A 85 -7.16 10.37 6.55
CA ARG A 85 -6.19 10.68 5.49
C ARG A 85 -5.85 9.47 4.63
N LEU A 86 -6.01 8.25 5.15
CA LEU A 86 -5.45 7.06 4.54
C LEU A 86 -6.52 6.03 4.18
N ARG A 87 -6.34 5.41 3.01
CA ARG A 87 -6.91 4.11 2.65
C ARG A 87 -5.77 3.17 2.27
N ALA A 88 -6.08 1.90 2.07
CA ALA A 88 -5.05 0.94 1.72
C ALA A 88 -5.49 -0.15 0.75
N VAL A 89 -4.48 -0.74 0.11
CA VAL A 89 -4.57 -1.96 -0.69
C VAL A 89 -3.76 -3.04 0.01
N ALA A 90 -4.42 -4.16 0.32
CA ALA A 90 -3.83 -5.27 1.07
C ALA A 90 -3.04 -6.22 0.16
N VAL A 91 -2.04 -6.88 0.74
CA VAL A 91 -1.58 -8.18 0.24
C VAL A 91 -2.30 -9.25 1.05
N LEU A 92 -2.99 -10.16 0.38
CA LEU A 92 -3.76 -11.21 1.03
C LEU A 92 -3.13 -12.57 0.74
N ARG A 93 -3.45 -13.52 1.61
CA ARG A 93 -3.25 -14.95 1.35
C ARG A 93 -4.48 -15.50 0.63
N HIS A 94 -4.28 -16.56 -0.16
CA HIS A 94 -5.35 -17.24 -0.90
C HIS A 94 -6.48 -17.82 -0.01
N ASP A 95 -6.17 -18.08 1.25
CA ASP A 95 -6.99 -18.76 2.27
C ASP A 95 -7.50 -17.77 3.32
N VAL A 96 -7.42 -16.46 3.04
CA VAL A 96 -7.89 -15.41 3.94
C VAL A 96 -9.37 -15.65 4.31
N ALA A 97 -9.67 -15.61 5.60
CA ALA A 97 -11.02 -15.78 6.12
C ALA A 97 -11.87 -14.50 5.97
N ASP A 98 -13.19 -14.63 5.84
CA ASP A 98 -14.11 -13.49 5.71
C ASP A 98 -14.00 -12.52 6.89
N ARG A 99 -13.90 -13.05 8.11
CA ARG A 99 -13.65 -12.24 9.30
C ARG A 99 -12.44 -11.32 9.13
N ARG A 100 -11.35 -11.82 8.53
CA ARG A 100 -10.15 -11.03 8.31
C ARG A 100 -10.39 -9.95 7.25
N LEU A 101 -11.15 -10.26 6.19
CA LEU A 101 -11.54 -9.27 5.19
C LEU A 101 -12.41 -8.16 5.79
N ASP A 102 -13.30 -8.49 6.72
CA ASP A 102 -14.12 -7.53 7.47
C ASP A 102 -13.26 -6.63 8.35
N GLU A 103 -12.35 -7.22 9.14
CA GLU A 103 -11.41 -6.47 9.97
C GLU A 103 -10.56 -5.47 9.15
N LEU A 104 -10.09 -5.90 7.97
CA LEU A 104 -9.34 -5.03 7.07
C LEU A 104 -10.25 -3.95 6.47
N THR A 105 -11.49 -4.28 6.14
CA THR A 105 -12.48 -3.32 5.62
C THR A 105 -12.78 -2.25 6.65
N ASP A 106 -13.03 -2.62 7.90
CA ASP A 106 -13.30 -1.68 9.00
C ASP A 106 -12.11 -0.77 9.27
N ALA A 107 -10.88 -1.30 9.12
CA ALA A 107 -9.68 -0.49 9.26
C ALA A 107 -9.45 0.49 8.09
N GLY A 108 -10.09 0.31 6.94
CA GLY A 108 -9.97 1.23 5.79
C GLY A 108 -9.24 0.67 4.57
N PHE A 109 -8.98 -0.64 4.51
CA PHE A 109 -8.58 -1.29 3.27
C PHE A 109 -9.74 -1.31 2.27
N ARG A 110 -9.45 -1.03 1.01
CA ARG A 110 -10.46 -0.94 -0.08
C ARG A 110 -10.04 -1.69 -1.33
N GLY A 111 -9.00 -2.50 -1.26
CA GLY A 111 -8.57 -3.32 -2.37
C GLY A 111 -7.51 -4.33 -1.98
N CYS A 112 -7.22 -5.25 -2.89
CA CYS A 112 -6.08 -6.16 -2.77
C CYS A 112 -5.13 -6.02 -3.97
N ARG A 113 -3.84 -6.26 -3.74
CA ARG A 113 -2.81 -6.24 -4.78
C ARG A 113 -2.44 -7.66 -5.18
N ILE A 114 -2.42 -7.88 -6.49
CA ILE A 114 -1.84 -9.07 -7.12
C ILE A 114 -0.60 -8.64 -7.90
N ASN A 115 0.49 -9.35 -7.68
CA ASN A 115 1.73 -9.14 -8.42
C ASN A 115 1.96 -10.32 -9.37
N LEU A 116 1.75 -10.07 -10.66
CA LEU A 116 1.96 -11.04 -11.73
C LEU A 116 3.22 -10.71 -12.55
N LEU A 117 4.06 -9.78 -12.07
CA LEU A 117 5.28 -9.39 -12.76
C LEU A 117 6.18 -10.59 -12.95
N ARG A 118 6.57 -10.82 -14.20
CA ARG A 118 7.58 -11.80 -14.58
C ARG A 118 8.82 -11.04 -15.03
N GLN A 119 9.98 -11.66 -14.87
CA GLN A 119 11.24 -11.18 -15.43
C GLN A 119 11.98 -12.42 -15.94
N ASP A 120 12.40 -12.38 -17.21
CA ASP A 120 13.00 -13.53 -17.90
C ASP A 120 12.15 -14.80 -17.81
N GLY A 121 10.83 -14.64 -17.88
CA GLY A 121 9.85 -15.74 -17.78
C GLY A 121 9.63 -16.29 -16.37
N LYS A 122 10.26 -15.73 -15.34
CA LYS A 122 10.15 -16.16 -13.93
C LYS A 122 9.39 -15.14 -13.09
N PRO A 123 8.53 -15.57 -12.15
CA PRO A 123 7.89 -14.64 -11.21
C PRO A 123 8.93 -13.84 -10.42
N VAL A 124 8.75 -12.53 -10.33
CA VAL A 124 9.64 -11.65 -9.54
C VAL A 124 9.33 -11.75 -8.04
N PHE A 125 8.10 -12.14 -7.70
CA PHE A 125 7.64 -12.25 -6.33
C PHE A 125 7.09 -13.64 -6.05
N HIS A 126 7.45 -14.16 -4.87
CA HIS A 126 6.96 -15.42 -4.32
C HIS A 126 6.21 -15.11 -3.02
N GLY A 127 5.05 -15.74 -2.79
CA GLY A 127 4.31 -15.63 -1.53
C GLY A 127 3.09 -14.69 -1.53
N GLY A 128 2.52 -14.37 -2.70
CA GLY A 128 1.24 -13.67 -2.83
C GLY A 128 0.20 -14.47 -3.63
N MET A 129 -1.03 -13.95 -3.68
CA MET A 129 -2.09 -14.49 -4.54
C MET A 129 -1.70 -14.44 -6.01
N ASN A 130 -2.04 -15.49 -6.76
CA ASN A 130 -1.98 -15.53 -8.22
C ASN A 130 -3.32 -15.09 -8.84
N PHE A 131 -3.42 -15.11 -10.18
CA PHE A 131 -4.63 -14.68 -10.87
C PHE A 131 -5.86 -15.58 -10.58
N ASN A 132 -5.68 -16.90 -10.48
CA ASN A 132 -6.78 -17.82 -10.14
C ASN A 132 -7.26 -17.59 -8.70
N ASP A 133 -6.34 -17.30 -7.77
CA ASP A 133 -6.70 -16.93 -6.39
C ASP A 133 -7.55 -15.66 -6.37
N LEU A 134 -7.19 -14.66 -7.20
CA LEU A 134 -8.01 -13.45 -7.35
C LEU A 134 -9.40 -13.77 -7.89
N VAL A 135 -9.50 -14.59 -8.94
CA VAL A 135 -10.80 -14.97 -9.53
C VAL A 135 -11.68 -15.67 -8.48
N ALA A 136 -11.10 -16.56 -7.67
CA ALA A 136 -11.82 -17.24 -6.60
C ALA A 136 -12.23 -16.28 -5.47
N LEU A 137 -11.41 -15.28 -5.14
CA LEU A 137 -11.67 -14.34 -4.06
C LEU A 137 -12.56 -13.15 -4.48
N ALA A 138 -12.65 -12.86 -5.78
CA ALA A 138 -13.31 -11.66 -6.32
C ALA A 138 -14.77 -11.46 -5.82
N PRO A 139 -15.64 -12.49 -5.73
CA PRO A 139 -16.99 -12.29 -5.20
C PRO A 139 -16.98 -11.78 -3.75
N ARG A 140 -16.11 -12.34 -2.91
CA ARG A 140 -15.96 -11.97 -1.49
C ARG A 140 -15.40 -10.56 -1.33
N LEU A 141 -14.52 -10.14 -2.23
CA LEU A 141 -14.00 -8.76 -2.26
C LEU A 141 -15.08 -7.76 -2.73
N ALA A 142 -15.88 -8.14 -3.73
CA ALA A 142 -16.93 -7.30 -4.28
C ALA A 142 -18.04 -7.00 -3.25
N GLU A 143 -18.40 -7.96 -2.40
CA GLU A 143 -19.34 -7.77 -1.28
C GLU A 143 -18.92 -6.62 -0.34
N ARG A 144 -17.61 -6.33 -0.25
CA ARG A 144 -17.04 -5.27 0.58
C ARG A 144 -16.74 -4.00 -0.21
N GLY A 145 -17.04 -3.97 -1.51
CA GLY A 145 -16.73 -2.86 -2.41
C GLY A 145 -15.22 -2.71 -2.69
N TRP A 146 -14.44 -3.79 -2.57
CA TRP A 146 -13.00 -3.75 -2.81
C TRP A 146 -12.66 -3.82 -4.30
N HIS A 147 -11.57 -3.15 -4.69
CA HIS A 147 -10.98 -3.26 -6.03
C HIS A 147 -9.76 -4.20 -6.05
N ALA A 148 -9.36 -4.62 -7.26
CA ALA A 148 -8.11 -5.33 -7.47
C ALA A 148 -7.07 -4.40 -8.12
N GLN A 149 -5.88 -4.31 -7.52
CA GLN A 149 -4.72 -3.68 -8.13
C GLN A 149 -3.84 -4.77 -8.76
N LEU A 150 -3.60 -4.66 -10.07
CA LEU A 150 -2.76 -5.62 -10.80
C LEU A 150 -1.44 -4.97 -11.18
N TRP A 151 -0.33 -5.62 -10.83
CA TRP A 151 0.97 -5.31 -11.43
C TRP A 151 1.32 -6.43 -12.41
N ILE A 152 1.28 -6.10 -13.70
CA ILE A 152 1.44 -7.04 -14.81
C ILE A 152 2.52 -6.54 -15.78
N GLU A 153 3.02 -7.44 -16.61
CA GLU A 153 3.83 -7.17 -17.81
C GLU A 153 3.04 -7.62 -19.04
#